data_AF-A0A839VW84-F1
#
_entry.id   AF-A0A839VW84-F1
#
_cell.length_a   1.000
_cell.length_b   1.000
_cell.length_c   1.000
_cell.angle_alpha   90.00
_cell.angle_beta   90.00
_cell.angle_gamma   90.00
#
_symmetry.space_group_name_H-M   'P 1'
#
loop_
_entity.id
_entity.type
_entity.pdbx_description
1 polymer ?
#
loop_
_entity_poly.entity_id
_entity_poly.type
_entity_poly.pdbx_seq_one_letter_code
_entity_poly.pdbx_strand_id
1 'polypeptide(L)'
;MMIEDADAPDRPAGFEAALELVRSLWAEGRHDGVPDRLVAWAMLVESVDRLATLHGPNATATLLDRLGRAVLDTPSGASPGSLQ
;
A
#
# COMPACT_ATOMS: atom_id res chain seq x y z
N MET A 1 -31.98 -11.97 -10.92
CA MET A 1 -30.92 -12.22 -9.93
C MET A 1 -30.30 -10.86 -9.65
N MET A 2 -30.68 -10.23 -8.55
CA MET A 2 -30.06 -8.97 -8.13
C MET A 2 -28.67 -9.31 -7.62
N ILE A 3 -27.65 -8.66 -8.17
CA ILE A 3 -26.32 -8.71 -7.59
C ILE A 3 -26.40 -7.72 -6.44
N GLU A 4 -26.56 -8.24 -5.22
CA GLU A 4 -26.44 -7.45 -4.00
C GLU A 4 -25.05 -6.82 -4.03
N ASP A 5 -25.04 -5.49 -4.03
CA ASP A 5 -23.86 -4.66 -3.86
C ASP A 5 -23.23 -5.09 -2.54
N ALA A 6 -22.17 -5.90 -2.63
CA ALA A 6 -21.54 -6.48 -1.46
C ALA A 6 -20.98 -5.34 -0.63
N ASP A 7 -21.63 -5.11 0.53
CA ASP A 7 -21.21 -4.27 1.66
C ASP A 7 -19.73 -3.88 1.56
N ALA A 8 -19.47 -2.68 1.06
CA ALA A 8 -18.17 -2.07 1.27
C ALA A 8 -18.03 -1.95 2.80
N PRO A 9 -17.00 -2.54 3.42
CA PRO A 9 -16.89 -2.53 4.87
C PRO A 9 -16.93 -1.09 5.35
N ASP A 10 -17.86 -0.80 6.27
CA ASP A 10 -18.04 0.52 6.88
C ASP A 10 -16.67 1.05 7.30
N ARG A 11 -16.20 2.10 6.61
CA ARG A 11 -14.86 2.64 6.86
C ARG A 11 -14.79 3.11 8.32
N PRO A 12 -13.72 2.78 9.06
CA PRO A 12 -13.56 3.26 10.42
C PRO A 12 -13.67 4.78 10.48
N ALA A 13 -14.37 5.28 11.50
CA ALA A 13 -14.43 6.72 11.75
C ALA A 13 -13.00 7.30 11.85
N GLY A 14 -12.72 8.34 11.06
CA GLY A 14 -11.40 8.99 11.03
C GLY A 14 -10.38 8.36 10.07
N PHE A 15 -10.74 7.37 9.26
CA PHE A 15 -9.83 6.76 8.28
C PHE A 15 -9.19 7.80 7.34
N GLU A 16 -9.98 8.69 6.75
CA GLU A 16 -9.47 9.75 5.85
C GLU A 16 -8.52 10.71 6.58
N ALA A 17 -8.81 11.05 7.84
CA ALA A 17 -7.92 11.90 8.65
C ALA A 17 -6.57 11.21 8.95
N ALA A 18 -6.58 9.89 9.13
CA ALA A 18 -5.37 9.10 9.28
C ALA A 18 -4.55 9.06 7.98
N LEU A 19 -5.20 8.93 6.81
CA LEU A 19 -4.50 8.99 5.51
C LEU A 19 -3.85 10.36 5.27
N GLU A 20 -4.55 11.45 5.57
CA GLU A 20 -4.01 12.80 5.45
C GLU A 20 -2.80 13.01 6.36
N LEU A 21 -2.85 12.55 7.61
CA LEU A 21 -1.70 12.60 8.52
C LEU A 21 -0.49 11.85 7.94
N VAL A 22 -0.71 10.64 7.43
CA VAL A 22 0.36 9.81 6.85
C VAL A 22 0.98 10.48 5.63
N ARG A 23 0.17 11.08 4.75
CA ARG A 23 0.65 11.84 3.58
C ARG A 23 1.47 13.06 4.00
N SER A 24 1.03 13.82 5.01
CA SER A 24 1.79 14.95 5.54
C SER A 24 3.14 14.51 6.10
N LEU A 25 3.18 13.44 6.91
CA LEU A 25 4.42 12.90 7.46
C LEU A 25 5.39 12.47 6.36
N TRP A 26 4.89 11.79 5.31
CA TRP A 26 5.69 11.38 4.17
C TRP A 26 6.24 12.57 3.37
N ALA A 27 5.39 13.57 3.10
CA ALA A 27 5.75 14.74 2.29
C ALA A 27 6.77 15.66 3.00
N GLU A 28 6.68 15.79 4.32
CA GLU A 28 7.52 16.68 5.10
C GLU A 28 8.88 16.08 5.45
N GLY A 29 9.03 14.75 5.35
CA GLY A 29 10.29 14.02 5.62
C GLY A 29 10.86 14.20 7.04
N ARG A 30 10.10 14.84 7.92
CA ARG A 30 10.43 15.13 9.32
C ARG A 30 9.34 14.60 10.21
N HIS A 31 9.45 13.32 10.51
CA HIS A 31 8.59 12.60 11.44
C HIS A 31 9.31 12.51 12.80
N ASP A 32 9.42 13.64 13.51
CA ASP A 32 10.04 13.66 14.84
C ASP A 32 9.28 12.71 15.78
N GLY A 33 9.94 11.62 16.17
CA GLY A 33 9.37 10.59 17.05
C GLY A 33 8.55 9.49 16.37
N VAL A 34 8.37 9.51 15.04
CA VAL A 34 7.71 8.41 14.30
C VAL A 34 8.74 7.66 13.45
N PRO A 35 8.92 6.35 13.66
CA PRO A 35 9.83 5.54 12.84
C PRO A 35 9.46 5.54 11.36
N ASP A 36 10.44 5.77 10.48
CA ASP A 36 10.28 5.77 9.01
C ASP A 36 9.60 4.50 8.49
N ARG A 37 9.91 3.35 9.10
CA ARG A 37 9.28 2.07 8.78
C ARG A 37 7.76 2.09 9.00
N LEU A 38 7.29 2.77 10.04
CA LEU A 38 5.86 2.90 10.29
C LEU A 38 5.19 3.80 9.25
N VAL A 39 5.83 4.91 8.87
CA VAL A 39 5.33 5.81 7.82
C VAL A 39 5.26 5.07 6.48
N ALA A 40 6.30 4.30 6.13
CA ALA A 40 6.33 3.50 4.91
C ALA A 40 5.22 2.43 4.87
N TRP A 41 4.97 1.75 6.00
CA TRP A 41 3.86 0.80 6.11
C TRP A 41 2.50 1.48 5.96
N ALA A 42 2.32 2.66 6.56
CA ALA A 42 1.07 3.40 6.44
C ALA A 42 0.82 3.88 5.00
N MET A 43 1.86 4.35 4.30
CA MET A 43 1.79 4.70 2.88
C MET A 43 1.46 3.49 1.99
N LEU A 44 1.98 2.30 2.31
CA LEU A 44 1.61 1.06 1.62
C LEU A 44 0.11 0.77 1.78
N VAL A 45 -0.40 0.84 3.00
CA VAL A 45 -1.83 0.62 3.28
C VAL A 45 -2.70 1.64 2.54
N GLU A 46 -2.33 2.92 2.56
CA GLU A 46 -3.02 3.98 1.79
C GLU A 46 -3.03 3.66 0.28
N SER A 47 -1.90 3.25 -0.28
CA SER A 47 -1.78 2.92 -1.70
C SER A 47 -2.66 1.73 -2.09
N VAL A 48 -2.74 0.72 -1.22
CA VAL A 48 -3.61 -0.46 -1.42
C VAL A 48 -5.09 -0.07 -1.32
N ASP A 49 -5.46 0.76 -0.34
CA ASP A 49 -6.84 1.28 -0.22
C ASP A 49 -7.26 2.08 -1.46
N ARG A 50 -6.37 2.95 -1.97
CA ARG A 50 -6.61 3.69 -3.21
C ARG A 50 -6.78 2.75 -4.41
N LEU A 51 -5.95 1.72 -4.54
CA LEU A 51 -6.10 0.71 -5.60
C LEU A 51 -7.42 -0.05 -5.48
N ALA A 52 -7.80 -0.47 -4.28
CA ALA A 52 -9.08 -1.14 -4.01
C ALA A 52 -10.27 -0.24 -4.34
N THR A 53 -10.18 1.06 -4.05
CA THR A 53 -11.21 2.05 -4.40
C THR A 53 -11.33 2.22 -5.92
N LEU A 54 -10.21 2.22 -6.67
CA LEU A 54 -10.20 2.44 -8.12
C LEU A 54 -10.59 1.20 -8.93
N HIS A 55 -10.22 0.00 -8.48
CA HIS A 55 -10.33 -1.22 -9.27
C HIS A 55 -11.24 -2.29 -8.62
N GLY A 56 -11.68 -2.05 -7.38
CA GLY A 56 -12.36 -3.04 -6.56
C GLY A 56 -11.38 -3.97 -5.82
N PRO A 57 -11.78 -4.55 -4.68
CA PRO A 57 -10.90 -5.33 -3.82
C PRO A 57 -10.37 -6.61 -4.50
N ASN A 58 -11.20 -7.31 -5.28
CA ASN A 58 -10.81 -8.56 -5.95
C ASN A 58 -9.74 -8.34 -7.04
N ALA A 59 -9.88 -7.27 -7.83
CA ALA A 59 -8.90 -6.92 -8.86
C ALA A 59 -7.58 -6.49 -8.22
N THR A 60 -7.63 -5.68 -7.16
CA THR A 60 -6.44 -5.24 -6.42
C THR A 60 -5.71 -6.41 -5.76
N ALA A 61 -6.43 -7.35 -5.14
CA ALA A 61 -5.82 -8.56 -4.59
C ALA A 61 -5.10 -9.38 -5.68
N THR A 62 -5.70 -9.51 -6.86
CA THR A 62 -5.09 -10.22 -8.00
C THR A 62 -3.83 -9.52 -8.50
N LEU A 63 -3.82 -8.18 -8.55
CA LEU A 63 -2.64 -7.40 -8.94
C LEU A 63 -1.50 -7.55 -7.93
N LEU A 64 -1.81 -7.48 -6.63
CA LEU A 64 -0.83 -7.64 -5.56
C LEU A 64 -0.25 -9.06 -5.53
N ASP A 65 -1.07 -10.08 -5.77
CA ASP A 65 -0.59 -11.47 -5.87
C ASP A 65 0.38 -11.67 -7.05
N ARG A 66 0.06 -11.10 -8.22
CA ARG A 66 0.97 -11.13 -9.38
C ARG A 66 2.27 -10.38 -9.11
N LEU A 67 2.19 -9.23 -8.43
CA LEU A 67 3.38 -8.47 -8.01
C LEU A 67 4.24 -9.27 -7.04
N GLY A 68 3.63 -9.91 -6.04
CA GLY A 68 4.32 -10.76 -5.08
C GLY A 68 5.07 -11.90 -5.76
N ARG A 69 4.42 -12.58 -6.71
CA ARG A 69 5.06 -13.60 -7.55
C ARG A 69 6.25 -13.05 -8.34
N ALA A 70 6.06 -11.91 -9.03
CA ALA A 70 7.14 -11.29 -9.80
C ALA A 70 8.34 -10.89 -8.93
N VAL A 71 8.12 -10.38 -7.72
CA VAL A 71 9.19 -10.03 -6.78
C VAL A 71 9.95 -11.27 -6.30
N LEU A 72 9.24 -12.35 -5.96
CA LEU A 72 9.84 -13.60 -5.52
C LEU A 72 10.59 -14.33 -6.64
N ASP A 73 10.08 -14.24 -7.86
CA ASP A 73 10.68 -14.82 -9.07
C ASP A 73 11.87 -13.99 -9.59
N THR A 74 12.06 -12.76 -9.09
CA THR A 74 13.21 -11.94 -9.45
C THR A 74 14.47 -12.48 -8.76
N PRO A 75 15.48 -12.96 -9.52
CA PRO A 75 16.69 -13.48 -8.90
C PRO A 75 17.38 -12.37 -8.09
N SER A 76 17.70 -12.65 -6.82
CA SER A 76 18.35 -11.71 -5.89
C SER A 76 19.83 -11.44 -6.22
N GLY A 77 20.17 -11.42 -7.51
CA GLY A 77 21.53 -11.37 -8.05
C GLY A 77 21.83 -10.07 -8.80
N ALA A 78 21.63 -8.93 -8.15
CA ALA A 78 22.32 -7.70 -8.53
C ALA A 78 22.97 -7.12 -7.26
N SER A 79 23.98 -7.84 -6.77
CA SER A 79 24.95 -7.25 -5.85
C SER A 79 25.71 -6.16 -6.64
N PRO A 80 25.75 -4.89 -6.21
CA PRO A 80 26.65 -3.90 -6.77
C PRO A 80 28.07 -4.25 -6.32
N GLY A 81 28.68 -5.20 -7.02
CA GLY A 81 29.96 -5.79 -6.64
C GLY A 81 30.67 -6.40 -7.85
N SER A 82 31.00 -5.58 -8.83
CA SER A 82 32.10 -5.81 -9.78
C SER A 82 32.36 -4.55 -10.58
N LEU A 83 32.95 -3.56 -9.91
CA LEU A 83 33.89 -2.65 -10.53
C LEU A 83 35.25 -3.05 -9.96
N GLN A 84 35.93 -3.94 -10.68
CA GLN A 84 37.37 -4.15 -10.56
C GLN A 84 38.01 -3.63 -11.84
#